data_AF-A0A1H2RQ33-F1
#
_entry.id   AF-A0A1H2RQ33-F1
#
_cell.length_a   1.000
_cell.length_b   1.000
_cell.length_c   1.000
_cell.angle_alpha   90.00
_cell.angle_beta   90.00
_cell.angle_gamma   90.00
#
_symmetry.space_group_name_H-M   'P 1'
#
loop_
_entity.id
_entity.type
_entity.pdbx_description
1 polymer ?
#
loop_
_entity_poly.entity_id
_entity_poly.type
_entity_poly.pdbx_seq_one_letter_code
_entity_poly.pdbx_strand_id
1 'polypeptide(L)'
;MMLIRIPLVICILWITEVIHAQTIQNIPLEESYWTVEEGGQMDFDFFDGRPTMVLNGKAFVNNIEFSNGTLEMEVYANTKRSFAGFLFRKQDKNFEEIYMRMHKSHQVDAVQYTPTYHGESNWQLYPEHQAQVTFVHQGWNRLRVEVENLTATVFVNGEEVLKVDYLKSGNLNGEMGIWALFGNRFSNISITKKGNAIAKEPYPIISPAEGIIAEWQLTEAQPYVEGQITFSDFEKGETIIAFTEPSGMLPISKYLAKPSSGNFEGNQETYTVASTTISVKSAATKLFSFDYSDKIVVYLNGEPIFYGNNAFRSKNNQFQGHLGLSANKIPLHLKEGTNTIHCVVIDKANGWGLMGKLD
;
A
#
# COMPACT_ATOMS: atom_id res chain seq x y z
N MET A 1 -80.56 -1.95 -25.59
CA MET A 1 -79.85 -2.83 -24.64
C MET A 1 -78.79 -3.59 -25.44
N MET A 2 -77.56 -3.06 -25.50
CA MET A 2 -76.46 -3.69 -26.26
C MET A 2 -75.19 -3.53 -25.42
N LEU A 3 -74.78 -4.62 -24.76
CA LEU A 3 -73.61 -4.68 -23.89
C LEU A 3 -72.41 -5.17 -24.70
N ILE A 4 -71.45 -4.28 -24.93
CA ILE A 4 -70.14 -4.61 -25.50
C ILE A 4 -69.25 -5.08 -24.35
N ARG A 5 -68.79 -6.34 -24.40
CA ARG A 5 -67.79 -6.89 -23.47
C ARG A 5 -66.41 -6.79 -24.11
N ILE A 6 -65.51 -6.02 -23.51
CA ILE A 6 -64.07 -5.99 -23.83
C ILE A 6 -63.37 -6.95 -22.87
N PRO A 7 -62.54 -7.90 -23.33
CA PRO A 7 -61.69 -8.67 -22.43
C PRO A 7 -60.42 -7.87 -22.12
N LEU A 8 -60.18 -7.66 -20.83
CA LEU A 8 -58.95 -7.07 -20.29
C LEU A 8 -57.85 -8.14 -20.36
N VAL A 9 -56.87 -7.97 -21.25
CA VAL A 9 -55.66 -8.81 -21.30
C VAL A 9 -54.64 -8.20 -20.33
N ILE A 10 -54.39 -8.90 -19.22
CA ILE A 10 -53.32 -8.55 -18.27
C ILE A 10 -52.05 -9.28 -18.72
N CYS A 11 -51.11 -8.54 -19.30
CA CYS A 11 -49.74 -9.03 -19.54
C CYS A 11 -48.95 -8.98 -18.24
N ILE A 12 -48.60 -10.14 -17.68
CA ILE A 12 -47.65 -10.26 -16.57
C ILE A 12 -46.24 -10.28 -17.16
N LEU A 13 -45.51 -9.18 -17.04
CA LEU A 13 -44.08 -9.11 -17.33
C LEU A 13 -43.30 -9.81 -16.21
N TRP A 14 -42.74 -10.98 -16.51
CA TRP A 14 -41.79 -11.67 -15.63
C TRP A 14 -40.43 -10.99 -15.79
N ILE A 15 -40.05 -10.19 -14.80
CA ILE A 15 -38.67 -9.71 -14.67
C ILE A 15 -37.88 -10.87 -14.07
N THR A 16 -37.18 -11.63 -14.92
CA THR A 16 -36.18 -12.59 -14.45
C THR A 16 -34.90 -11.81 -14.13
N GLU A 17 -34.63 -11.60 -12.84
CA GLU A 17 -33.28 -11.26 -12.43
C GLU A 17 -32.37 -12.44 -12.74
N VAL A 18 -31.46 -12.26 -13.71
CA VAL A 18 -30.42 -13.23 -14.01
C VAL A 18 -29.42 -13.17 -12.86
N ILE A 19 -29.62 -14.01 -11.84
CA ILE A 19 -28.59 -14.30 -10.84
C ILE A 19 -27.42 -14.94 -11.60
N HIS A 20 -26.39 -14.17 -11.91
CA HIS A 20 -25.11 -14.73 -12.34
C HIS A 20 -24.56 -15.52 -11.17
N ALA A 21 -24.67 -16.85 -11.23
CA ALA A 21 -23.96 -17.73 -10.33
C ALA A 21 -22.47 -17.41 -10.43
N GLN A 22 -21.88 -16.98 -9.31
CA GLN A 22 -20.46 -16.68 -9.24
C GLN A 22 -19.70 -18.00 -9.17
N THR A 23 -19.03 -18.36 -10.26
CA THR A 23 -18.28 -19.61 -10.35
C THR A 23 -16.93 -19.46 -9.67
N ILE A 24 -16.63 -20.37 -8.74
CA ILE A 24 -15.30 -20.50 -8.15
C ILE A 24 -14.37 -21.07 -9.22
N GLN A 25 -13.29 -20.35 -9.51
CA GLN A 25 -12.20 -20.80 -10.38
C GLN A 25 -11.02 -21.23 -9.49
N ASN A 26 -10.75 -22.53 -9.42
CA ASN A 26 -9.54 -23.05 -8.79
C ASN A 26 -8.33 -22.79 -9.70
N ILE A 27 -7.22 -22.37 -9.12
CA ILE A 27 -5.96 -22.13 -9.83
C ILE A 27 -5.08 -23.37 -9.69
N PRO A 28 -4.77 -24.09 -10.79
CA PRO A 28 -3.88 -25.25 -10.73
C PRO A 28 -2.49 -24.89 -10.22
N LEU A 29 -1.91 -25.79 -9.44
CA LEU A 29 -0.56 -25.66 -8.90
C LEU A 29 0.40 -26.44 -9.80
N GLU A 30 0.58 -25.90 -11.01
CA GLU A 30 1.42 -26.45 -12.07
C GLU A 30 2.16 -25.31 -12.78
N GLU A 31 3.37 -25.57 -13.27
CA GLU A 31 4.28 -24.57 -13.84
C GLU A 31 3.65 -23.73 -14.97
N SER A 32 2.81 -24.34 -15.81
CA SER A 32 2.17 -23.65 -16.94
C SER A 32 1.22 -22.50 -16.53
N TYR A 33 0.76 -22.48 -15.28
CA TYR A 33 -0.19 -21.48 -14.77
C TYR A 33 0.48 -20.30 -14.08
N TRP A 34 1.78 -20.35 -13.82
CA TRP A 34 2.46 -19.37 -12.98
C TRP A 34 3.71 -18.81 -13.64
N THR A 35 3.92 -17.51 -13.49
CA THR A 35 5.18 -16.85 -13.82
C THR A 35 5.80 -16.31 -12.53
N VAL A 36 7.00 -16.77 -12.20
CA VAL A 36 7.77 -16.25 -11.06
C VAL A 36 8.56 -15.01 -11.49
N GLU A 37 8.56 -13.96 -10.66
CA GLU A 37 9.40 -12.79 -10.89
C GLU A 37 10.88 -13.13 -10.74
N GLU A 38 11.73 -12.32 -11.37
CA GLU A 38 13.19 -12.48 -11.33
C GLU A 38 13.71 -12.59 -9.88
N GLY A 39 14.58 -13.57 -9.65
CA GLY A 39 15.14 -13.87 -8.32
C GLY A 39 14.23 -14.69 -7.40
N GLY A 40 12.98 -14.96 -7.81
CA GLY A 40 12.08 -15.87 -7.10
C GLY A 40 12.37 -17.34 -7.35
N GLN A 41 11.96 -18.18 -6.41
CA GLN A 41 12.04 -19.65 -6.48
C GLN A 41 10.65 -20.22 -6.28
N MET A 42 10.25 -21.14 -7.16
CA MET A 42 8.91 -21.73 -7.18
C MET A 42 9.02 -23.20 -7.55
N ASP A 43 8.50 -24.08 -6.69
CA ASP A 43 8.46 -25.52 -6.89
C ASP A 43 7.05 -26.05 -6.63
N PHE A 44 6.67 -27.12 -7.34
CA PHE A 44 5.40 -27.82 -7.17
C PHE A 44 5.65 -29.25 -6.70
N ASP A 45 4.87 -29.68 -5.71
CA ASP A 45 4.97 -31.02 -5.13
C ASP A 45 3.62 -31.48 -4.55
N PHE A 46 3.60 -32.70 -4.00
CA PHE A 46 2.45 -33.26 -3.31
C PHE A 46 2.75 -33.39 -1.82
N PHE A 47 1.98 -32.71 -0.98
CA PHE A 47 2.21 -32.65 0.46
C PHE A 47 0.87 -32.63 1.19
N ASP A 48 0.78 -33.33 2.32
CA ASP A 48 -0.45 -33.43 3.13
C ASP A 48 -1.70 -33.85 2.32
N GLY A 49 -1.49 -34.82 1.42
CA GLY A 49 -2.54 -35.41 0.61
C GLY A 49 -3.09 -34.53 -0.52
N ARG A 50 -2.42 -33.41 -0.86
CA ARG A 50 -2.88 -32.47 -1.89
C ARG A 50 -1.73 -31.86 -2.70
N PRO A 51 -1.99 -31.34 -3.91
CA PRO A 51 -1.04 -30.52 -4.65
C PRO A 51 -0.67 -29.25 -3.86
N THR A 52 0.60 -28.88 -3.92
CA THR A 52 1.11 -27.69 -3.23
C THR A 52 2.16 -26.97 -4.06
N MET A 53 2.33 -25.69 -3.77
CA MET A 53 3.40 -24.86 -4.32
C MET A 53 4.26 -24.33 -3.18
N VAL A 54 5.58 -24.47 -3.28
CA VAL A 54 6.56 -23.82 -2.40
C VAL A 54 7.11 -22.60 -3.14
N LEU A 55 7.00 -21.42 -2.53
CA LEU A 55 7.41 -20.15 -3.14
C LEU A 55 8.32 -19.37 -2.19
N ASN A 56 9.35 -18.76 -2.75
CA ASN A 56 10.12 -17.67 -2.14
C ASN A 56 10.34 -16.59 -3.19
N GLY A 57 9.63 -15.48 -3.10
CA GLY A 57 9.52 -14.46 -4.15
C GLY A 57 8.05 -14.15 -4.46
N LYS A 58 7.81 -13.57 -5.63
CA LYS A 58 6.47 -13.22 -6.14
C LYS A 58 6.18 -14.09 -7.36
N ALA A 59 4.96 -14.61 -7.46
CA ALA A 59 4.49 -15.37 -8.62
C ALA A 59 3.09 -14.92 -9.01
N PHE A 60 2.88 -14.73 -10.32
CA PHE A 60 1.62 -14.26 -10.89
C PHE A 60 0.95 -15.35 -11.71
N VAL A 61 -0.38 -15.38 -11.67
CA VAL A 61 -1.16 -16.36 -12.41
C VAL A 61 -1.28 -15.90 -13.87
N ASN A 62 -0.88 -16.79 -14.78
CA ASN A 62 -0.88 -16.51 -16.20
C ASN A 62 -2.32 -16.31 -16.72
N ASN A 63 -2.52 -15.25 -17.50
CA ASN A 63 -3.79 -14.96 -18.18
C ASN A 63 -4.99 -14.77 -17.23
N ILE A 64 -4.77 -14.35 -15.99
CA ILE A 64 -5.83 -14.01 -15.05
C ILE A 64 -5.75 -12.54 -14.65
N GLU A 65 -6.81 -11.82 -15.03
CA GLU A 65 -7.10 -10.49 -14.51
C GLU A 65 -8.17 -10.56 -13.41
N PHE A 66 -7.96 -9.81 -12.33
CA PHE A 66 -8.83 -9.71 -11.18
C PHE A 66 -9.24 -8.26 -10.92
N SER A 67 -10.51 -8.04 -10.60
CA SER A 67 -11.08 -6.72 -10.27
C SER A 67 -11.83 -6.78 -8.95
N ASN A 68 -13.13 -7.10 -8.95
CA ASN A 68 -13.91 -7.40 -7.76
C ASN A 68 -14.05 -8.90 -7.57
N GLY A 69 -14.20 -9.35 -6.32
CA GLY A 69 -14.40 -10.76 -6.05
C GLY A 69 -13.83 -11.24 -4.73
N THR A 70 -13.63 -12.54 -4.64
CA THR A 70 -13.02 -13.19 -3.49
C THR A 70 -11.78 -13.96 -3.94
N LEU A 71 -10.67 -13.75 -3.24
CA LEU A 71 -9.42 -14.49 -3.38
C LEU A 71 -9.27 -15.40 -2.17
N GLU A 72 -8.97 -16.68 -2.38
CA GLU A 72 -8.80 -17.65 -1.29
C GLU A 72 -7.58 -18.53 -1.51
N MET A 73 -6.83 -18.79 -0.44
CA MET A 73 -5.73 -19.74 -0.44
C MET A 73 -5.53 -20.32 0.95
N GLU A 74 -4.86 -21.46 1.01
CA GLU A 74 -4.35 -22.05 2.24
C GLU A 74 -2.83 -21.92 2.27
N VAL A 75 -2.30 -21.48 3.42
CA VAL A 75 -0.87 -21.35 3.67
C VAL A 75 -0.48 -22.26 4.82
N TYR A 76 0.54 -23.09 4.63
CA TYR A 76 0.97 -24.04 5.63
C TYR A 76 1.56 -23.31 6.85
N ALA A 77 1.19 -23.74 8.04
CA ALA A 77 1.63 -23.14 9.30
C ALA A 77 3.16 -23.10 9.38
N ASN A 78 3.70 -21.91 9.65
CA ASN A 78 5.14 -21.70 9.76
C ASN A 78 5.49 -20.79 10.95
N THR A 79 6.15 -21.36 11.95
CA THR A 79 6.61 -20.62 13.13
C THR A 79 7.98 -19.97 12.93
N LYS A 80 8.73 -20.38 11.90
CA LYS A 80 9.96 -19.68 11.48
C LYS A 80 9.58 -18.39 10.77
N ARG A 81 10.49 -17.40 10.81
CA ARG A 81 10.30 -16.12 10.12
C ARG A 81 9.97 -16.36 8.65
N SER A 82 8.74 -16.03 8.28
CA SER A 82 8.20 -16.19 6.93
C SER A 82 7.00 -15.26 6.76
N PHE A 83 6.78 -14.86 5.53
CA PHE A 83 5.72 -13.99 5.06
C PHE A 83 5.02 -14.70 3.91
N ALA A 84 3.70 -14.59 3.81
CA ALA A 84 2.93 -15.22 2.75
C ALA A 84 1.63 -14.46 2.51
N GLY A 85 1.30 -14.15 1.26
CA GLY A 85 0.18 -13.26 0.97
C GLY A 85 -0.28 -13.24 -0.47
N PHE A 86 -1.37 -12.52 -0.70
CA PHE A 86 -1.89 -12.21 -2.03
C PHE A 86 -1.28 -10.93 -2.58
N LEU A 87 -1.08 -10.93 -3.89
CA LEU A 87 -0.87 -9.75 -4.72
C LEU A 87 -2.07 -9.62 -5.64
N PHE A 88 -2.67 -8.45 -5.77
CA PHE A 88 -3.82 -8.30 -6.66
C PHE A 88 -3.91 -6.92 -7.30
N ARG A 89 -4.61 -6.87 -8.44
CA ARG A 89 -4.76 -5.69 -9.29
C ARG A 89 -3.41 -5.10 -9.70
N LYS A 90 -2.47 -5.97 -10.06
CA LYS A 90 -1.17 -5.53 -10.55
C LYS A 90 -1.29 -4.92 -11.93
N GLN A 91 -0.75 -3.72 -12.06
CA GLN A 91 -0.46 -3.06 -13.32
C GLN A 91 0.98 -2.54 -13.24
N ASP A 92 1.78 -2.87 -14.25
CA ASP A 92 3.23 -2.66 -14.23
C ASP A 92 3.86 -3.22 -12.95
N LYS A 93 4.40 -2.35 -12.10
CA LYS A 93 5.01 -2.66 -10.81
C LYS A 93 4.21 -2.13 -9.61
N ASN A 94 2.94 -1.77 -9.82
CA ASN A 94 2.05 -1.24 -8.79
C ASN A 94 0.92 -2.23 -8.51
N PHE A 95 0.67 -2.57 -7.25
CA PHE A 95 -0.36 -3.53 -6.85
C PHE A 95 -0.71 -3.43 -5.36
N GLU A 96 -1.76 -4.15 -4.98
CA GLU A 96 -2.18 -4.34 -3.60
C GLU A 96 -1.55 -5.60 -3.01
N GLU A 97 -1.12 -5.53 -1.75
CA GLU A 97 -0.48 -6.64 -1.04
C GLU A 97 -1.14 -6.87 0.33
N ILE A 98 -1.58 -8.11 0.59
CA ILE A 98 -2.12 -8.54 1.89
C ILE A 98 -1.40 -9.81 2.30
N TYR A 99 -0.80 -9.81 3.48
CA TYR A 99 0.05 -10.91 3.89
C TYR A 99 -0.02 -11.25 5.38
N MET A 100 0.28 -12.52 5.65
CA MET A 100 0.38 -13.09 6.98
C MET A 100 1.85 -13.20 7.38
N ARG A 101 2.12 -12.88 8.64
CA ARG A 101 3.41 -13.05 9.31
C ARG A 101 3.26 -14.11 10.38
N MET A 102 3.15 -15.38 9.99
CA MET A 102 2.75 -16.46 10.92
C MET A 102 3.66 -16.61 12.15
N HIS A 103 4.96 -16.32 12.00
CA HIS A 103 5.93 -16.22 13.10
C HIS A 103 5.66 -15.11 14.12
N LYS A 104 4.70 -14.22 13.83
CA LYS A 104 4.23 -13.11 14.67
C LYS A 104 2.81 -13.36 15.18
N SER A 105 2.36 -14.62 15.25
CA SER A 105 1.08 -14.97 15.89
C SER A 105 0.91 -14.22 17.22
N HIS A 106 -0.30 -13.71 17.45
CA HIS A 106 -0.70 -12.88 18.59
C HIS A 106 -0.11 -11.46 18.65
N GLN A 107 0.73 -11.04 17.71
CA GLN A 107 1.23 -9.67 17.62
C GLN A 107 0.28 -8.80 16.80
N VAL A 108 0.25 -7.50 17.10
CA VAL A 108 -0.62 -6.51 16.41
C VAL A 108 -0.35 -6.41 14.91
N ASP A 109 0.84 -6.85 14.47
CA ASP A 109 1.32 -6.80 13.09
C ASP A 109 1.35 -8.19 12.43
N ALA A 110 0.53 -9.14 12.91
CA ALA A 110 0.48 -10.51 12.42
C ALA A 110 -0.11 -10.64 11.01
N VAL A 111 -1.04 -9.77 10.63
CA VAL A 111 -1.54 -9.59 9.26
C VAL A 111 -1.40 -8.13 8.89
N GLN A 112 -1.01 -7.84 7.65
CA GLN A 112 -0.81 -6.48 7.17
C GLN A 112 -1.34 -6.32 5.74
N TYR A 113 -1.82 -5.12 5.45
CA TYR A 113 -2.08 -4.63 4.09
C TYR A 113 -1.13 -3.48 3.77
N THR A 114 -0.67 -3.42 2.52
CA THR A 114 0.12 -2.30 2.00
C THR A 114 -0.02 -2.21 0.47
N PRO A 115 0.01 -1.01 -0.13
CA PRO A 115 0.34 -0.91 -1.55
C PRO A 115 1.81 -1.25 -1.78
N THR A 116 2.07 -1.77 -2.98
CA THR A 116 3.39 -1.73 -3.60
C THR A 116 3.38 -0.68 -4.71
N TYR A 117 4.36 0.21 -4.70
CA TYR A 117 4.58 1.21 -5.75
C TYR A 117 5.94 0.98 -6.38
N HIS A 118 5.99 0.97 -7.71
CA HIS A 118 7.24 0.76 -8.47
C HIS A 118 8.05 -0.48 -8.02
N GLY A 119 7.39 -1.50 -7.47
CA GLY A 119 8.02 -2.74 -6.98
C GLY A 119 8.41 -2.72 -5.50
N GLU A 120 8.28 -1.58 -4.81
CA GLU A 120 8.60 -1.38 -3.39
C GLU A 120 7.35 -1.45 -2.48
N SER A 121 7.45 -2.20 -1.38
CA SER A 121 6.42 -2.25 -0.33
C SER A 121 6.44 -0.98 0.52
N ASN A 122 5.27 -0.56 1.03
CA ASN A 122 5.07 0.72 1.72
C ASN A 122 4.48 0.58 3.14
N TRP A 123 4.65 -0.58 3.78
CA TRP A 123 3.96 -0.91 5.04
C TRP A 123 4.27 0.05 6.21
N GLN A 124 5.39 0.78 6.19
CA GLN A 124 5.69 1.78 7.23
C GLN A 124 4.72 2.95 7.21
N LEU A 125 4.18 3.30 6.03
CA LEU A 125 3.31 4.46 5.84
C LEU A 125 1.86 4.21 6.29
N TYR A 126 1.47 2.94 6.47
CA TYR A 126 0.09 2.54 6.76
C TYR A 126 -0.04 1.65 8.03
N PRO A 127 0.40 2.13 9.21
CA PRO A 127 0.30 1.38 10.46
C PRO A 127 -1.14 1.01 10.86
N GLU A 128 -2.14 1.74 10.38
CA GLU A 128 -3.56 1.47 10.59
C GLU A 128 -4.06 0.19 9.90
N HIS A 129 -3.29 -0.34 8.95
CA HIS A 129 -3.65 -1.51 8.16
C HIS A 129 -2.95 -2.79 8.65
N GLN A 130 -3.02 -3.00 9.96
CA GLN A 130 -2.45 -4.16 10.66
C GLN A 130 -3.50 -4.83 11.55
N ALA A 131 -3.38 -6.15 11.71
CA ALA A 131 -4.29 -6.91 12.55
C ALA A 131 -3.58 -7.95 13.42
N GLN A 132 -4.05 -8.04 14.67
CA GLN A 132 -3.66 -9.09 15.60
C GLN A 132 -4.42 -10.38 15.28
N VAL A 133 -3.68 -11.42 14.91
CA VAL A 133 -4.25 -12.72 14.52
C VAL A 133 -3.55 -13.85 15.27
N THR A 134 -4.33 -14.84 15.68
CA THR A 134 -3.81 -16.13 16.17
C THR A 134 -3.84 -17.13 15.02
N PHE A 135 -2.68 -17.61 14.61
CA PHE A 135 -2.58 -18.63 13.57
C PHE A 135 -2.58 -20.03 14.18
N VAL A 136 -3.07 -21.02 13.44
CA VAL A 136 -2.80 -22.41 13.80
C VAL A 136 -1.31 -22.70 13.58
N HIS A 137 -0.70 -23.42 14.53
CA HIS A 137 0.74 -23.72 14.51
C HIS A 137 1.09 -25.00 13.76
N GLN A 138 0.09 -25.78 13.35
CA GLN A 138 0.21 -26.99 12.54
C GLN A 138 -0.95 -27.04 11.53
N GLY A 139 -0.71 -27.68 10.39
CA GLY A 139 -1.69 -27.73 9.30
C GLY A 139 -1.75 -26.42 8.53
N TRP A 140 -2.95 -26.04 8.09
CA TRP A 140 -3.18 -24.96 7.13
C TRP A 140 -3.91 -23.79 7.76
N ASN A 141 -3.44 -22.57 7.48
CA ASN A 141 -4.18 -21.35 7.74
C ASN A 141 -4.86 -20.89 6.44
N ARG A 142 -6.17 -20.65 6.46
CA ARG A 142 -6.92 -20.14 5.30
C ARG A 142 -6.87 -18.61 5.30
N LEU A 143 -6.37 -18.02 4.22
CA LEU A 143 -6.46 -16.59 3.95
C LEU A 143 -7.52 -16.36 2.88
N ARG A 144 -8.51 -15.53 3.20
CA ARG A 144 -9.55 -15.09 2.27
C ARG A 144 -9.60 -13.58 2.24
N VAL A 145 -9.61 -13.00 1.04
CA VAL A 145 -9.72 -11.56 0.82
C VAL A 145 -10.94 -11.30 -0.06
N GLU A 146 -11.90 -10.57 0.46
CA GLU A 146 -13.04 -10.07 -0.31
C GLU A 146 -12.76 -8.65 -0.76
N VAL A 147 -12.79 -8.41 -2.07
CA VAL A 147 -12.46 -7.14 -2.70
C VAL A 147 -13.70 -6.58 -3.40
N GLU A 148 -14.09 -5.37 -3.01
CA GLU A 148 -15.21 -4.65 -3.60
C GLU A 148 -14.84 -3.18 -3.86
N ASN A 149 -14.76 -2.81 -5.13
CA ASN A 149 -14.31 -1.50 -5.59
C ASN A 149 -12.95 -1.14 -4.97
N LEU A 150 -12.86 -0.10 -4.15
CA LEU A 150 -11.62 0.25 -3.45
C LEU A 150 -11.57 -0.24 -1.99
N THR A 151 -12.40 -1.22 -1.63
CA THR A 151 -12.38 -1.81 -0.28
C THR A 151 -11.90 -3.25 -0.32
N ALA A 152 -11.27 -3.70 0.76
CA ALA A 152 -10.98 -5.11 0.99
C ALA A 152 -11.30 -5.51 2.43
N THR A 153 -11.85 -6.70 2.60
CA THR A 153 -12.07 -7.33 3.91
C THR A 153 -11.28 -8.64 3.96
N VAL A 154 -10.46 -8.79 4.99
CA VAL A 154 -9.53 -9.91 5.16
C VAL A 154 -10.05 -10.84 6.23
N PHE A 155 -10.06 -12.12 5.91
CA PHE A 155 -10.43 -13.19 6.82
C PHE A 155 -9.28 -14.17 6.97
N VAL A 156 -9.03 -14.59 8.20
CA VAL A 156 -8.09 -15.67 8.51
C VAL A 156 -8.84 -16.77 9.28
N ASN A 157 -8.78 -18.00 8.79
CA ASN A 157 -9.45 -19.15 9.38
C ASN A 157 -10.97 -18.95 9.62
N GLY A 158 -11.61 -18.15 8.77
CA GLY A 158 -13.04 -17.85 8.83
C GLY A 158 -13.41 -16.59 9.62
N GLU A 159 -12.50 -16.04 10.41
CA GLU A 159 -12.71 -14.83 11.20
C GLU A 159 -12.33 -13.58 10.39
N GLU A 160 -13.14 -12.53 10.45
CA GLU A 160 -12.78 -11.21 9.90
C GLU A 160 -11.70 -10.57 10.77
N VAL A 161 -10.58 -10.17 10.18
CA VAL A 161 -9.42 -9.66 10.94
C VAL A 161 -9.00 -8.25 10.56
N LEU A 162 -9.25 -7.82 9.31
CA LEU A 162 -8.83 -6.50 8.84
C LEU A 162 -9.81 -5.99 7.78
N LYS A 163 -10.16 -4.70 7.88
CA LYS A 163 -10.88 -3.97 6.84
C LYS A 163 -10.02 -2.84 6.31
N VAL A 164 -9.91 -2.79 4.99
CA VAL A 164 -9.22 -1.72 4.25
C VAL A 164 -10.29 -0.91 3.54
N ASP A 165 -10.55 0.30 4.03
CA ASP A 165 -11.61 1.16 3.49
C ASP A 165 -11.20 1.83 2.16
N TYR A 166 -9.90 1.92 1.87
CA TYR A 166 -9.40 2.49 0.64
C TYR A 166 -8.09 1.84 0.18
N LEU A 167 -8.19 1.01 -0.85
CA LEU A 167 -7.07 0.41 -1.57
C LEU A 167 -6.27 1.50 -2.29
N LYS A 168 -4.95 1.49 -2.07
CA LYS A 168 -4.06 2.62 -2.28
C LYS A 168 -3.42 2.66 -3.65
N SER A 169 -3.24 1.52 -4.33
CA SER A 169 -2.59 1.45 -5.66
C SER A 169 -3.30 2.30 -6.71
N GLY A 170 -4.61 2.52 -6.55
CA GLY A 170 -5.47 3.18 -7.53
C GLY A 170 -5.93 2.27 -8.66
N ASN A 171 -5.39 1.06 -8.76
CA ASN A 171 -5.79 0.09 -9.77
C ASN A 171 -7.16 -0.50 -9.43
N LEU A 172 -8.04 -0.54 -10.43
CA LEU A 172 -9.37 -1.15 -10.32
C LEU A 172 -9.38 -2.61 -10.77
N ASN A 173 -8.39 -3.01 -11.55
CA ASN A 173 -8.20 -4.35 -12.06
C ASN A 173 -6.69 -4.59 -12.29
N GLY A 174 -6.32 -5.83 -12.60
CA GLY A 174 -4.97 -6.18 -12.99
C GLY A 174 -4.66 -7.63 -12.67
N GLU A 175 -3.39 -8.01 -12.79
CA GLU A 175 -2.95 -9.37 -12.55
C GLU A 175 -3.14 -9.75 -11.07
N MET A 176 -3.33 -11.06 -10.83
CA MET A 176 -3.37 -11.66 -9.51
C MET A 176 -2.14 -12.55 -9.33
N GLY A 177 -1.60 -12.54 -8.13
CA GLY A 177 -0.48 -13.38 -7.75
C GLY A 177 -0.47 -13.67 -6.27
N ILE A 178 0.58 -14.36 -5.86
CA ILE A 178 0.91 -14.57 -4.46
C ILE A 178 2.38 -14.28 -4.24
N TRP A 179 2.75 -14.11 -2.97
CA TRP A 179 4.14 -13.90 -2.63
C TRP A 179 4.50 -14.57 -1.32
N ALA A 180 5.80 -14.83 -1.17
CA ALA A 180 6.40 -15.23 0.07
C ALA A 180 7.80 -14.63 0.24
N LEU A 181 8.18 -14.36 1.48
CA LEU A 181 9.56 -14.03 1.84
C LEU A 181 10.06 -14.99 2.91
N PHE A 182 11.28 -15.48 2.70
CA PHE A 182 11.88 -16.58 3.47
C PHE A 182 11.15 -17.92 3.28
N GLY A 183 10.48 -18.09 2.15
CA GLY A 183 9.83 -19.34 1.76
C GLY A 183 8.52 -19.64 2.49
N ASN A 184 7.49 -20.06 1.76
CA ASN A 184 6.30 -20.68 2.33
C ASN A 184 5.62 -21.65 1.36
N ARG A 185 4.62 -22.40 1.83
CA ARG A 185 3.89 -23.42 1.10
C ARG A 185 2.41 -23.08 1.01
N PHE A 186 1.86 -23.21 -0.19
CA PHE A 186 0.52 -22.81 -0.57
C PHE A 186 -0.28 -23.99 -1.13
N SER A 187 -1.59 -23.98 -0.91
CA SER A 187 -2.54 -24.91 -1.53
C SER A 187 -3.91 -24.25 -1.73
N ASN A 188 -4.81 -24.93 -2.45
CA ASN A 188 -6.23 -24.56 -2.59
C ASN A 188 -6.45 -23.08 -2.98
N ILE A 189 -5.69 -22.61 -3.96
CA ILE A 189 -5.79 -21.24 -4.47
C ILE A 189 -7.01 -21.14 -5.39
N SER A 190 -7.89 -20.19 -5.12
CA SER A 190 -9.10 -19.97 -5.92
C SER A 190 -9.52 -18.51 -6.00
N ILE A 191 -10.30 -18.20 -7.03
CA ILE A 191 -10.81 -16.87 -7.33
C ILE A 191 -12.29 -16.97 -7.66
N THR A 192 -13.10 -16.08 -7.07
CA THR A 192 -14.50 -15.88 -7.43
C THR A 192 -14.69 -14.45 -7.91
N LYS A 193 -14.86 -14.21 -9.21
CA LYS A 193 -14.98 -12.85 -9.77
C LYS A 193 -16.40 -12.29 -9.57
N LYS A 194 -16.50 -11.02 -9.18
CA LYS A 194 -17.76 -10.28 -8.92
C LYS A 194 -17.84 -8.99 -9.76
N GLY A 195 -17.85 -9.13 -11.08
CA GLY A 195 -17.90 -7.99 -12.00
C GLY A 195 -16.66 -7.10 -11.92
N ASN A 196 -16.76 -5.92 -12.52
CA ASN A 196 -15.67 -4.94 -12.56
C ASN A 196 -15.85 -3.89 -11.47
N ALA A 197 -14.75 -3.50 -10.83
CA ALA A 197 -14.69 -2.37 -9.93
C ALA A 197 -15.07 -1.08 -10.66
N ILE A 198 -15.88 -0.27 -10.01
CA ILE A 198 -16.26 1.05 -10.47
C ILE A 198 -15.56 2.04 -9.56
N ALA A 199 -14.72 2.92 -10.13
CA ALA A 199 -14.31 4.12 -9.42
C ALA A 199 -15.56 4.97 -9.19
N LYS A 200 -16.02 5.04 -7.94
CA LYS A 200 -17.12 5.94 -7.58
C LYS A 200 -16.58 7.36 -7.53
N GLU A 201 -16.57 8.04 -8.66
CA GLU A 201 -16.34 9.49 -8.72
C GLU A 201 -17.63 10.25 -8.32
N PRO A 202 -17.52 11.37 -7.57
CA PRO A 202 -16.34 11.79 -6.85
C PRO A 202 -16.21 10.95 -5.57
N TYR A 203 -15.06 10.31 -5.37
CA TYR A 203 -14.66 10.03 -3.98
C TYR A 203 -14.72 11.37 -3.26
N PRO A 204 -15.27 11.45 -2.03
CA PRO A 204 -15.22 12.72 -1.33
C PRO A 204 -13.74 13.15 -1.34
N ILE A 205 -13.47 14.31 -1.95
CA ILE A 205 -12.19 14.99 -1.78
C ILE A 205 -12.22 15.41 -0.32
N ILE A 206 -11.84 14.50 0.57
CA ILE A 206 -11.68 14.80 1.97
C ILE A 206 -10.47 15.71 1.99
N SER A 207 -10.73 17.01 2.03
CA SER A 207 -9.71 17.98 2.32
C SER A 207 -9.04 17.55 3.63
N PRO A 208 -7.71 17.44 3.66
CA PRO A 208 -7.00 17.16 4.91
C PRO A 208 -7.41 18.15 5.99
N ALA A 209 -7.21 17.77 7.25
CA ALA A 209 -7.51 18.63 8.39
C ALA A 209 -6.85 20.01 8.23
N GLU A 210 -7.46 21.04 8.83
CA GLU A 210 -6.96 22.41 8.74
C GLU A 210 -5.48 22.51 9.14
N GLY A 211 -4.72 23.24 8.36
CA GLY A 211 -3.28 23.45 8.54
C GLY A 211 -2.39 22.37 7.92
N ILE A 212 -2.93 21.21 7.50
CA ILE A 212 -2.16 20.19 6.77
C ILE A 212 -1.68 20.79 5.45
N ILE A 213 -0.41 20.57 5.15
CA ILE A 213 0.18 20.93 3.87
C ILE A 213 -0.18 19.81 2.88
N ALA A 214 -1.25 20.02 2.13
CA ALA A 214 -1.84 19.01 1.25
C ALA A 214 -1.12 18.89 -0.11
N GLU A 215 -0.38 19.92 -0.52
CA GLU A 215 0.31 19.99 -1.81
C GLU A 215 1.79 20.26 -1.60
N TRP A 216 2.62 19.45 -2.25
CA TRP A 216 4.07 19.53 -2.24
C TRP A 216 4.62 19.49 -3.66
N GLN A 217 5.69 20.24 -3.89
CA GLN A 217 6.53 20.08 -5.08
C GLN A 217 7.60 19.05 -4.76
N LEU A 218 7.76 18.03 -5.60
CA LEU A 218 8.80 17.00 -5.45
C LEU A 218 9.83 17.14 -6.57
N THR A 219 11.12 17.17 -6.21
CA THR A 219 12.19 16.95 -7.19
C THR A 219 12.23 15.48 -7.63
N GLU A 220 12.97 15.16 -8.68
CA GLU A 220 13.28 13.78 -9.00
C GLU A 220 14.02 13.06 -7.85
N ALA A 221 13.93 11.72 -7.85
CA ALA A 221 14.62 10.88 -6.88
C ALA A 221 16.09 10.71 -7.27
N GLN A 222 17.00 10.95 -6.34
CA GLN A 222 18.45 10.90 -6.54
C GLN A 222 19.13 10.02 -5.49
N PRO A 223 20.23 9.32 -5.83
CA PRO A 223 21.02 8.60 -4.83
C PRO A 223 21.49 9.54 -3.71
N TYR A 224 21.37 9.09 -2.46
CA TYR A 224 21.83 9.85 -1.31
C TYR A 224 23.25 9.43 -0.90
N VAL A 225 24.12 10.42 -0.70
CA VAL A 225 25.41 10.22 -0.06
C VAL A 225 25.54 11.23 1.09
N GLU A 226 25.75 10.70 2.30
CA GLU A 226 25.85 11.49 3.52
C GLU A 226 26.91 12.60 3.38
N GLY A 227 26.52 13.83 3.73
CA GLY A 227 27.39 15.01 3.67
C GLY A 227 27.65 15.59 2.27
N GLN A 228 27.04 15.06 1.21
CA GLN A 228 27.25 15.55 -0.18
C GLN A 228 26.11 16.41 -0.74
N ILE A 229 25.06 16.66 0.05
CA ILE A 229 23.93 17.49 -0.40
C ILE A 229 24.06 18.91 0.15
N THR A 230 23.94 19.88 -0.74
CA THR A 230 23.91 21.31 -0.47
C THR A 230 22.62 21.92 -1.00
N PHE A 231 22.20 23.06 -0.44
CA PHE A 231 20.95 23.71 -0.85
C PHE A 231 20.93 24.08 -2.35
N SER A 232 22.07 24.46 -2.91
CA SER A 232 22.20 24.81 -4.33
C SER A 232 21.92 23.64 -5.28
N ASP A 233 22.02 22.39 -4.82
CA ASP A 233 21.79 21.22 -5.64
C ASP A 233 20.32 21.05 -6.04
N PHE A 234 19.39 21.61 -5.25
CA PHE A 234 17.96 21.41 -5.44
C PHE A 234 17.11 22.69 -5.45
N GLU A 235 17.66 23.86 -5.07
CA GLU A 235 16.91 25.13 -5.05
C GLU A 235 16.18 25.44 -6.37
N LYS A 236 16.78 25.03 -7.50
CA LYS A 236 16.27 25.28 -8.86
C LYS A 236 15.94 24.00 -9.61
N GLY A 237 15.79 22.89 -8.90
CA GLY A 237 15.44 21.61 -9.50
C GLY A 237 14.06 21.68 -10.16
N GLU A 238 13.89 20.96 -11.26
CA GLU A 238 12.56 20.73 -11.81
C GLU A 238 11.73 19.92 -10.80
N THR A 239 10.44 20.22 -10.75
CA THR A 239 9.53 19.61 -9.77
C THR A 239 8.23 19.14 -10.40
N ILE A 240 7.63 18.15 -9.75
CA ILE A 240 6.26 17.69 -10.02
C ILE A 240 5.38 18.00 -8.81
N ILE A 241 4.09 18.20 -9.05
CA ILE A 241 3.10 18.38 -7.99
C ILE A 241 2.71 17.01 -7.44
N ALA A 242 2.74 16.87 -6.11
CA ALA A 242 2.27 15.70 -5.39
C ALA A 242 1.32 16.11 -4.26
N PHE A 243 0.35 15.23 -3.98
CA PHE A 243 -0.73 15.50 -3.02
C PHE A 243 -0.69 14.50 -1.88
N THR A 244 -1.07 14.97 -0.69
CA THR A 244 -1.28 14.10 0.45
C THR A 244 -2.57 13.30 0.31
N GLU A 245 -2.60 12.13 0.94
CA GLU A 245 -3.85 11.46 1.30
C GLU A 245 -4.64 12.28 2.34
N PRO A 246 -5.93 11.98 2.57
CA PRO A 246 -6.75 12.67 3.59
C PRO A 246 -6.14 12.67 5.00
N SER A 247 -5.31 11.68 5.32
CA SER A 247 -4.57 11.59 6.58
C SER A 247 -3.47 12.65 6.73
N GLY A 248 -3.12 13.36 5.65
CA GLY A 248 -1.96 14.25 5.57
C GLY A 248 -0.65 13.56 5.23
N MET A 249 -0.68 12.23 4.97
CA MET A 249 0.46 11.48 4.46
C MET A 249 0.71 11.85 3.00
N LEU A 250 1.91 12.31 2.66
CA LEU A 250 2.42 12.38 1.29
C LEU A 250 3.12 11.06 0.95
N PRO A 251 2.51 10.16 0.16
CA PRO A 251 3.16 8.92 -0.25
C PRO A 251 4.12 9.18 -1.41
N ILE A 252 5.32 9.68 -1.14
CA ILE A 252 6.36 10.00 -2.15
C ILE A 252 6.61 8.80 -3.07
N SER A 253 6.64 7.58 -2.53
CA SER A 253 6.79 6.33 -3.30
C SER A 253 5.74 6.13 -4.40
N LYS A 254 4.57 6.77 -4.33
CA LYS A 254 3.54 6.72 -5.38
C LYS A 254 3.92 7.55 -6.62
N TYR A 255 4.70 8.60 -6.41
CA TYR A 255 5.05 9.58 -7.44
C TYR A 255 6.44 9.32 -8.02
N LEU A 256 7.35 8.79 -7.22
CA LEU A 256 8.76 8.60 -7.59
C LEU A 256 9.18 7.15 -7.42
N ALA A 257 9.79 6.60 -8.46
CA ALA A 257 10.54 5.35 -8.38
C ALA A 257 11.94 5.62 -7.82
N LYS A 258 12.42 4.77 -6.92
CA LYS A 258 13.82 4.82 -6.48
C LYS A 258 14.74 4.23 -7.55
N PRO A 259 16.00 4.69 -7.64
CA PRO A 259 17.01 4.12 -8.55
C PRO A 259 17.29 2.63 -8.31
N SER A 260 17.10 2.16 -7.07
CA SER A 260 17.18 0.75 -6.68
C SER A 260 15.93 0.34 -5.92
N SER A 261 15.51 -0.91 -6.11
CA SER A 261 14.38 -1.53 -5.42
C SER A 261 14.70 -3.00 -5.08
N GLY A 262 14.04 -3.56 -4.08
CA GLY A 262 14.22 -4.92 -3.59
C GLY A 262 14.36 -5.00 -2.07
N ASN A 263 15.26 -5.88 -1.62
CA ASN A 263 15.45 -6.17 -0.20
C ASN A 263 16.11 -4.99 0.52
N PHE A 264 15.59 -4.66 1.72
CA PHE A 264 16.11 -3.59 2.58
C PHE A 264 17.64 -3.57 2.73
N GLU A 265 18.29 -4.74 2.85
CA GLU A 265 19.75 -4.81 3.03
C GLU A 265 20.53 -4.43 1.77
N GLY A 266 19.96 -4.63 0.58
CA GLY A 266 20.59 -4.33 -0.72
C GLY A 266 20.29 -2.94 -1.27
N ASN A 267 19.25 -2.27 -0.78
CA ASN A 267 18.87 -0.95 -1.27
C ASN A 267 19.84 0.14 -0.81
N GLN A 268 20.08 1.12 -1.69
CA GLN A 268 20.81 2.33 -1.35
C GLN A 268 19.83 3.40 -0.83
N GLU A 269 20.32 4.29 0.04
CA GLU A 269 19.55 5.46 0.43
C GLU A 269 19.33 6.36 -0.78
N THR A 270 18.11 6.84 -0.95
CA THR A 270 17.67 7.73 -2.03
C THR A 270 17.01 8.94 -1.40
N TYR A 271 17.16 10.12 -1.99
CA TYR A 271 16.49 11.33 -1.53
C TYR A 271 15.69 12.01 -2.65
N THR A 272 14.73 12.83 -2.21
CA THR A 272 13.98 13.80 -2.99
C THR A 272 13.78 15.01 -2.09
N VAL A 273 13.52 16.17 -2.70
CA VAL A 273 13.17 17.36 -1.96
C VAL A 273 11.70 17.66 -2.14
N ALA A 274 10.96 17.59 -1.04
CA ALA A 274 9.59 18.07 -0.97
C ALA A 274 9.59 19.54 -0.54
N SER A 275 9.03 20.43 -1.34
CA SER A 275 8.98 21.86 -1.03
C SER A 275 7.58 22.44 -1.12
N THR A 276 7.38 23.53 -0.37
CA THR A 276 6.12 24.27 -0.33
C THR A 276 6.38 25.70 0.14
N THR A 277 5.41 26.59 -0.09
CA THR A 277 5.55 28.01 0.26
C THR A 277 4.51 28.47 1.28
N ILE A 278 4.91 29.40 2.13
CA ILE A 278 4.08 29.98 3.19
C ILE A 278 4.16 31.49 3.09
N SER A 279 3.03 32.12 2.77
CA SER A 279 2.92 33.58 2.76
C SER A 279 2.39 34.11 4.09
N VAL A 280 3.08 35.10 4.66
CA VAL A 280 2.63 35.81 5.87
C VAL A 280 2.65 37.32 5.65
N LYS A 281 1.66 38.03 6.22
CA LYS A 281 1.50 39.49 6.06
C LYS A 281 2.49 40.32 6.89
N SER A 282 3.11 39.70 7.89
CA SER A 282 4.12 40.29 8.76
C SER A 282 4.99 39.17 9.30
N ALA A 283 6.21 39.48 9.73
CA ALA A 283 7.08 38.50 10.38
C ALA A 283 6.33 37.83 11.56
N ALA A 284 6.40 36.51 11.64
CA ALA A 284 5.66 35.71 12.60
C ALA A 284 6.40 34.41 12.90
N THR A 285 6.14 33.84 14.07
CA THR A 285 6.54 32.46 14.36
C THR A 285 5.32 31.56 14.27
N LYS A 286 5.39 30.51 13.44
CA LYS A 286 4.39 29.44 13.37
C LYS A 286 5.03 28.12 13.78
N LEU A 287 4.24 27.17 14.26
CA LEU A 287 4.75 25.84 14.57
C LEU A 287 4.56 24.93 13.37
N PHE A 288 5.60 24.17 13.04
CA PHE A 288 5.56 23.14 12.01
C PHE A 288 5.61 21.77 12.68
N SER A 289 4.50 21.06 12.63
CA SER A 289 4.37 19.66 13.06
C SER A 289 4.59 18.75 11.86
N PHE A 290 5.46 17.76 11.97
CA PHE A 290 5.84 16.93 10.82
C PHE A 290 6.37 15.56 11.24
N ASP A 291 6.42 14.65 10.28
CA ASP A 291 7.16 13.39 10.39
C ASP A 291 7.54 12.87 9.00
N TYR A 292 8.46 11.91 8.95
CA TYR A 292 9.15 11.53 7.72
C TYR A 292 9.62 10.08 7.74
N SER A 293 9.75 9.49 6.54
CA SER A 293 10.45 8.23 6.35
C SER A 293 11.94 8.39 6.57
N ASP A 294 12.53 7.42 7.27
CA ASP A 294 13.97 7.19 7.41
C ASP A 294 14.84 8.39 7.86
N LYS A 295 15.19 9.35 7.02
CA LYS A 295 15.92 10.56 7.46
C LYS A 295 15.36 11.82 6.80
N ILE A 296 15.61 12.97 7.43
CA ILE A 296 15.23 14.26 6.88
C ILE A 296 16.27 15.35 7.17
N VAL A 297 16.37 16.31 6.24
CA VAL A 297 16.89 17.65 6.52
C VAL A 297 15.81 18.67 6.16
N VAL A 298 15.42 19.53 7.11
CA VAL A 298 14.44 20.59 6.86
C VAL A 298 15.18 21.92 6.72
N TYR A 299 14.90 22.64 5.64
CA TYR A 299 15.38 23.98 5.37
C TYR A 299 14.23 24.99 5.42
N LEU A 300 14.51 26.17 5.93
CA LEU A 300 13.63 27.34 5.83
C LEU A 300 14.40 28.47 5.15
N ASN A 301 13.91 28.91 3.98
CA ASN A 301 14.53 29.99 3.20
C ASN A 301 16.02 29.77 2.90
N GLY A 302 16.41 28.52 2.60
CA GLY A 302 17.79 28.15 2.26
C GLY A 302 18.67 27.71 3.42
N GLU A 303 18.24 27.91 4.67
CA GLU A 303 19.01 27.55 5.86
C GLU A 303 18.49 26.27 6.50
N PRO A 304 19.36 25.30 6.84
CA PRO A 304 18.94 24.07 7.53
C PRO A 304 18.55 24.38 8.97
N ILE A 305 17.37 23.93 9.39
CA ILE A 305 16.80 24.17 10.71
C ILE A 305 16.54 22.89 11.51
N PHE A 306 16.59 21.72 10.87
CA PHE A 306 16.38 20.43 11.53
C PHE A 306 17.05 19.28 10.78
N TYR A 307 17.59 18.32 11.53
CA TYR A 307 18.12 17.05 11.04
C TYR A 307 17.47 15.92 11.83
N GLY A 308 17.05 14.87 11.13
CA GLY A 308 16.29 13.80 11.73
C GLY A 308 16.65 12.42 11.19
N ASN A 309 16.55 11.41 12.06
CA ASN A 309 16.71 10.00 11.70
C ASN A 309 15.65 9.16 12.43
N ASN A 310 14.72 8.66 11.63
CA ASN A 310 13.61 7.79 11.98
C ASN A 310 13.73 6.40 11.29
N ALA A 311 14.93 6.02 10.85
CA ALA A 311 15.10 4.86 9.99
C ALA A 311 14.72 3.53 10.64
N PHE A 312 14.25 2.59 9.81
CA PHE A 312 13.96 1.23 10.27
C PHE A 312 15.16 0.64 11.00
N ARG A 313 14.94 0.15 12.22
CA ARG A 313 15.96 -0.37 13.15
C ARG A 313 17.04 0.63 13.63
N SER A 314 16.91 1.92 13.35
CA SER A 314 17.88 2.95 13.80
C SER A 314 18.03 3.02 15.33
N LYS A 315 16.94 2.82 16.07
CA LYS A 315 16.92 2.91 17.54
C LYS A 315 17.11 1.55 18.22
N ASN A 316 16.56 0.48 17.65
CA ASN A 316 16.72 -0.91 18.05
C ASN A 316 16.12 -1.85 16.98
N ASN A 317 16.36 -3.17 17.07
CA ASN A 317 15.91 -4.15 16.07
C ASN A 317 14.39 -4.26 15.85
N GLN A 318 13.57 -3.71 16.75
CA GLN A 318 12.11 -3.70 16.65
C GLN A 318 11.56 -2.33 16.20
N PHE A 319 12.40 -1.30 16.10
CA PHE A 319 11.95 0.03 15.73
C PHE A 319 11.48 0.04 14.27
N GLN A 320 10.18 0.25 14.08
CA GLN A 320 9.51 0.13 12.79
C GLN A 320 9.62 1.38 11.91
N GLY A 321 9.86 2.57 12.47
CA GLY A 321 9.91 3.81 11.68
C GLY A 321 8.56 4.26 11.12
N HIS A 322 7.45 3.95 11.84
CA HIS A 322 6.14 4.48 11.49
C HIS A 322 6.10 6.00 11.65
N LEU A 323 5.28 6.64 10.81
CA LEU A 323 5.09 8.08 10.82
C LEU A 323 3.88 8.46 11.69
N GLY A 324 3.98 9.61 12.36
CA GLY A 324 2.87 10.24 13.05
C GLY A 324 3.06 11.74 13.13
N LEU A 325 2.08 12.51 12.66
CA LEU A 325 2.17 13.97 12.52
C LEU A 325 2.57 14.73 13.80
N SER A 326 2.32 14.17 14.98
CA SER A 326 2.69 14.77 16.26
C SER A 326 4.11 14.41 16.76
N ALA A 327 4.89 13.64 16.00
CA ALA A 327 6.19 13.13 16.43
C ALA A 327 7.26 14.22 16.52
N ASN A 328 7.30 15.14 15.54
CA ASN A 328 8.25 16.25 15.51
C ASN A 328 7.52 17.59 15.44
N LYS A 329 8.09 18.60 16.08
CA LYS A 329 7.57 19.97 16.07
C LYS A 329 8.71 20.97 16.22
N ILE A 330 8.77 21.95 15.31
CA ILE A 330 9.76 23.03 15.36
C ILE A 330 9.11 24.40 15.14
N PRO A 331 9.64 25.49 15.74
CA PRO A 331 9.22 26.84 15.39
C PRO A 331 9.80 27.25 14.04
N LEU A 332 8.97 27.82 13.17
CA LEU A 332 9.39 28.47 11.93
C LEU A 332 9.37 29.98 12.14
N HIS A 333 10.54 30.60 12.07
CA HIS A 333 10.68 32.06 12.12
C HIS A 333 10.48 32.65 10.72
N LEU A 334 9.23 32.93 10.37
CA LEU A 334 8.82 33.39 9.05
C LEU A 334 9.06 34.90 8.89
N LYS A 335 9.63 35.28 7.74
CA LYS A 335 9.77 36.67 7.31
C LYS A 335 8.47 37.15 6.68
N GLU A 336 8.21 38.46 6.69
CA GLU A 336 7.11 39.04 5.90
C GLU A 336 7.26 38.65 4.42
N GLY A 337 6.13 38.31 3.77
CA GLY A 337 6.10 37.82 2.40
C GLY A 337 6.13 36.29 2.33
N THR A 338 6.76 35.77 1.26
CA THR A 338 6.81 34.33 0.97
C THR A 338 8.04 33.70 1.61
N ASN A 339 7.82 32.58 2.31
CA ASN A 339 8.85 31.74 2.86
C ASN A 339 8.75 30.36 2.22
N THR A 340 9.88 29.68 2.03
CA THR A 340 9.90 28.34 1.43
C THR A 340 10.45 27.33 2.43
N ILE A 341 9.72 26.24 2.61
CA ILE A 341 10.20 25.05 3.31
C ILE A 341 10.70 24.06 2.26
N HIS A 342 11.88 23.50 2.48
CA HIS A 342 12.35 22.32 1.75
C HIS A 342 12.61 21.20 2.75
N CYS A 343 12.07 20.03 2.47
CA CYS A 343 12.28 18.79 3.21
C CYS A 343 13.07 17.85 2.30
N VAL A 344 14.36 17.69 2.56
CA VAL A 344 15.18 16.63 1.93
C VAL A 344 14.82 15.33 2.63
N VAL A 345 13.93 14.53 2.03
CA VAL A 345 13.45 13.27 2.62
C VAL A 345 14.27 12.13 2.03
N ILE A 346 14.90 11.35 2.90
CA ILE A 346 15.84 10.29 2.52
C ILE A 346 15.25 8.96 2.97
N ASP A 347 15.17 7.99 2.06
CA ASP A 347 14.57 6.69 2.34
C ASP A 347 15.37 5.54 1.74
N LYS A 348 15.39 4.41 2.46
CA LYS A 348 16.02 3.17 2.01
C LYS A 348 14.99 2.17 1.48
N ALA A 349 13.94 1.87 2.22
CA ALA A 349 12.95 0.84 1.86
C ALA A 349 11.75 0.87 2.82
N ASN A 350 10.69 0.13 2.47
CA ASN A 350 9.46 -0.07 3.26
C ASN A 350 8.46 1.09 3.29
N GLY A 351 8.76 2.17 2.56
CA GLY A 351 7.82 3.24 2.22
C GLY A 351 8.42 4.63 2.38
N TRP A 352 8.29 5.46 1.35
CA TRP A 352 8.84 6.81 1.33
C TRP A 352 7.72 7.83 1.48
N GLY A 353 7.71 8.57 2.58
CA GLY A 353 6.66 9.52 2.87
C GLY A 353 7.06 10.69 3.77
N LEU A 354 6.17 11.67 3.80
CA LEU A 354 6.30 12.92 4.55
C LEU A 354 4.92 13.33 5.07
N MET A 355 4.86 13.91 6.26
CA MET A 355 3.68 14.60 6.76
C MET A 355 4.08 16.01 7.20
N GLY A 356 3.22 16.99 6.99
CA GLY A 356 3.49 18.37 7.44
C GLY A 356 2.22 19.15 7.72
N LYS A 357 2.24 19.89 8.83
CA LYS A 357 1.15 20.76 9.28
C LYS A 357 1.71 22.06 9.84
N LEU A 358 1.10 23.17 9.45
CA LEU A 358 1.29 24.46 10.10
C LEU A 358 0.20 24.66 11.14
N ASP A 359 0.61 24.79 12.41
CA ASP A 359 -0.29 25.05 13.53
C ASP A 359 -0.49 26.56 13.79
#